data_AF-A0AAD0APU0-F1
#
_entry.id   AF-A0AAD0APU0-F1
#
_cell.length_a   1.000
_cell.length_b   1.000
_cell.length_c   1.000
_cell.angle_alpha   90.00
_cell.angle_beta   90.00
_cell.angle_gamma   90.00
#
_symmetry.space_group_name_H-M   'P 1'
#
loop_
_entity.id
_entity.type
_entity.pdbx_description
1 polymer ?
#
loop_
_entity_poly.entity_id
_entity_poly.type
_entity_poly.pdbx_seq_one_letter_code
_entity_poly.pdbx_strand_id
1 'polypeptide(L)'
;MKNFKIKIAILLSLILFTACSNIPGGPYEKKSDFTWRKVNEETFITNLEPGDIVIKEKEVNPIGMFGHVAIMINERTLFDYPKFGYKSYYIDINFWLEDGRDILVLRYKDMTDEFREKLIKNMKKYFGKSYSISSNRENTDAFYCSQYIWYVYYITAKEMGFELDLDSNGGNFVFPYDFINSPYLEIVNIEKY
;
A
#
# COMPACT_ATOMS: atom_id res chain seq x y z
N MET A 1 16.51 36.59 21.93
CA MET A 1 15.37 35.62 21.86
C MET A 1 15.07 35.12 20.45
N LYS A 2 15.12 35.95 19.39
CA LYS A 2 14.83 35.55 17.99
C LYS A 2 15.76 34.44 17.47
N ASN A 3 17.06 34.53 17.75
CA ASN A 3 18.07 33.55 17.34
C ASN A 3 17.97 32.19 18.08
N PHE A 4 17.38 32.18 19.29
CA PHE A 4 17.19 30.94 20.06
C PHE A 4 16.00 30.13 19.52
N LYS A 5 14.90 30.81 19.16
CA LYS A 5 13.74 30.19 18.49
C LYS A 5 14.10 29.65 17.11
N ILE A 6 14.96 30.34 16.35
CA ILE A 6 15.46 29.85 15.04
C ILE A 6 16.35 28.61 15.21
N LYS A 7 17.24 28.61 16.21
CA LYS A 7 18.07 27.44 16.52
C LYS A 7 17.24 26.22 16.97
N ILE A 8 16.18 26.43 17.75
CA ILE A 8 15.24 25.38 18.14
C ILE A 8 14.45 24.86 16.94
N ALA A 9 14.00 25.73 16.03
CA ALA A 9 13.31 25.32 14.81
C ALA A 9 14.22 24.52 13.86
N ILE A 10 15.50 24.90 13.73
CA ILE A 10 16.49 24.15 12.95
C ILE A 10 16.86 22.82 13.63
N LEU A 11 16.93 22.78 14.97
CA LEU A 11 17.18 21.55 15.70
C LEU A 11 15.99 20.59 15.60
N LEU A 12 14.75 21.09 15.67
CA LEU A 12 13.53 20.30 15.45
C LEU A 12 13.41 19.82 14.00
N SER A 13 13.80 20.62 13.01
CA SER A 13 13.84 20.16 11.61
C SER A 13 14.93 19.11 11.39
N LEU A 14 16.11 19.26 12.01
CA LEU A 14 17.17 18.26 11.97
C LEU A 14 16.77 16.96 12.68
N ILE A 15 16.01 17.01 13.79
CA ILE A 15 15.47 15.83 14.46
C ILE A 15 14.37 15.16 13.61
N LEU A 16 13.58 15.93 12.85
CA LEU A 16 12.66 15.38 11.85
C LEU A 16 13.39 14.69 10.68
N PHE A 17 14.64 15.08 10.38
CA PHE A 17 15.47 14.40 9.38
C PHE A 17 16.30 13.24 9.94
N THR A 18 16.68 13.26 11.23
CA THR A 18 17.46 12.16 11.86
C THR A 18 16.58 11.10 12.52
N ALA A 19 15.32 11.37 12.85
CA ALA A 19 14.38 10.36 13.34
C ALA A 19 13.99 9.32 12.26
N CYS A 20 14.28 9.60 10.98
CA CYS A 20 14.13 8.66 9.88
C CYS A 20 15.33 7.73 9.67
N SER A 21 16.37 7.79 10.52
CA SER A 21 17.54 6.91 10.41
C SER A 21 17.32 5.47 10.92
N ASN A 22 16.17 5.20 11.55
CA ASN A 22 15.75 3.85 11.95
C ASN A 22 14.55 3.33 11.14
N ILE A 23 14.12 4.04 10.10
CA ILE A 23 13.37 3.40 9.02
C ILE A 23 14.42 2.50 8.35
N PRO A 24 14.17 1.20 8.13
CA PRO A 24 15.07 0.38 7.33
C PRO A 24 15.06 0.92 5.89
N GLY A 25 15.86 1.97 5.66
CA GLY A 25 16.32 2.45 4.37
C GLY A 25 17.53 1.65 3.88
N GLY A 26 17.78 0.49 4.52
CA GLY A 26 18.59 -0.55 3.92
C GLY A 26 17.90 -1.05 2.64
N PRO A 27 18.67 -1.58 1.67
CA PRO A 27 18.08 -2.18 0.48
C PRO A 27 17.04 -3.22 0.93
N TYR A 28 15.84 -3.11 0.37
CA TYR A 28 14.82 -4.15 0.49
C TYR A 28 15.47 -5.51 0.24
N GLU A 29 15.51 -6.38 1.25
CA GLU A 29 15.98 -7.76 1.07
C GLU A 29 14.93 -8.47 0.21
N LYS A 30 15.27 -8.57 -1.07
CA LYS A 30 14.45 -9.19 -2.09
C LYS A 30 14.21 -10.66 -1.72
N LYS A 31 12.97 -11.04 -1.43
CA LYS A 31 12.58 -12.46 -1.53
C LYS A 31 12.97 -12.96 -2.93
N SER A 32 13.64 -14.11 -2.97
CA SER A 32 14.13 -14.78 -4.17
C SER A 32 13.12 -14.72 -5.34
N ASP A 33 13.62 -14.28 -6.51
CA ASP A 33 13.05 -14.38 -7.85
C ASP A 33 11.66 -13.77 -8.11
N PHE A 34 11.51 -12.45 -7.94
CA PHE A 34 10.47 -11.71 -8.65
C PHE A 34 11.01 -10.64 -9.59
N THR A 35 10.30 -10.46 -10.70
CA THR A 35 10.58 -9.44 -11.71
C THR A 35 9.47 -8.41 -11.67
N TRP A 36 9.85 -7.15 -11.45
CA TRP A 36 8.96 -6.02 -11.70
C TRP A 36 8.43 -6.10 -13.13
N ARG A 37 7.13 -5.86 -13.28
CA ARG A 37 6.45 -5.92 -14.56
C ARG A 37 6.39 -4.52 -15.13
N LYS A 38 7.09 -4.32 -16.24
CA LYS A 38 7.12 -3.05 -16.94
C LYS A 38 5.77 -2.73 -17.55
N VAL A 39 5.24 -1.58 -17.17
CA VAL A 39 3.98 -1.04 -17.70
C VAL A 39 4.30 -0.04 -18.80
N ASN A 40 3.72 -0.25 -19.98
CA ASN A 40 3.72 0.69 -21.09
C ASN A 40 2.28 0.93 -21.58
N GLU A 41 2.08 1.88 -22.50
CA GLU A 41 0.76 2.25 -23.06
C GLU A 41 -0.01 1.06 -23.69
N GLU A 42 0.70 -0.01 -24.05
CA GLU A 42 0.13 -1.22 -24.65
C GLU A 42 -0.09 -2.35 -23.62
N THR A 43 0.23 -2.13 -22.35
CA THR A 43 0.15 -3.18 -21.32
C THR A 43 -1.31 -3.41 -20.93
N PHE A 44 -1.89 -4.47 -21.48
CA PHE A 44 -3.20 -4.95 -21.03
C PHE A 44 -3.01 -5.98 -19.91
N ILE A 45 -3.42 -5.63 -18.70
CA ILE A 45 -3.32 -6.55 -17.56
C ILE A 45 -4.56 -7.43 -17.49
N THR A 46 -4.35 -8.73 -17.59
CA THR A 46 -5.37 -9.75 -17.36
C THR A 46 -5.11 -10.49 -16.05
N ASN A 47 -6.06 -11.35 -15.65
CA ASN A 47 -5.98 -12.21 -14.45
C ASN A 47 -5.97 -11.47 -13.10
N LEU A 48 -6.44 -10.22 -13.07
CA LEU A 48 -6.70 -9.51 -11.81
C LEU A 48 -8.01 -9.99 -11.20
N GLU A 49 -8.01 -10.15 -9.89
CA GLU A 49 -9.17 -10.55 -9.10
C GLU A 49 -9.47 -9.53 -7.99
N PRO A 50 -10.73 -9.42 -7.54
CA PRO A 50 -11.05 -8.63 -6.36
C PRO A 50 -10.21 -9.08 -5.15
N GLY A 51 -9.55 -8.12 -4.50
CA GLY A 51 -8.63 -8.34 -3.39
C GLY A 51 -7.16 -8.31 -3.78
N ASP A 52 -6.81 -8.44 -5.06
CA ASP A 52 -5.41 -8.32 -5.50
C ASP A 52 -4.82 -6.97 -5.10
N ILE A 53 -3.59 -7.01 -4.60
CA ILE A 53 -2.83 -5.85 -4.15
C ILE A 53 -1.85 -5.48 -5.25
N VAL A 54 -1.99 -4.28 -5.82
CA VAL A 54 -1.13 -3.78 -6.90
C VAL A 54 -0.15 -2.75 -6.33
N ILE A 55 1.14 -3.06 -6.40
CA ILE A 55 2.24 -2.22 -5.89
C ILE A 55 2.96 -1.58 -7.06
N LYS A 56 3.20 -0.26 -7.01
CA LYS A 56 4.12 0.47 -7.89
C LYS A 56 5.53 0.53 -7.29
N GLU A 57 6.55 0.26 -8.11
CA GLU A 57 7.97 0.29 -7.71
C GLU A 57 8.39 1.67 -7.22
N LYS A 58 9.17 1.74 -6.12
CA LYS A 58 9.75 2.97 -5.55
C LYS A 58 10.45 3.84 -6.60
N GLU A 59 10.35 5.16 -6.41
CA GLU A 59 11.05 6.16 -7.22
C GLU A 59 12.09 6.92 -6.41
N VAL A 60 13.02 7.60 -7.10
CA VAL A 60 14.11 8.40 -6.47
C VAL A 60 13.64 9.79 -6.02
N ASN A 61 12.33 9.98 -5.80
CA ASN A 61 11.75 11.26 -5.34
C ASN A 61 11.05 11.09 -3.98
N PRO A 62 10.92 12.16 -3.17
CA PRO A 62 10.39 12.06 -1.79
C PRO A 62 8.96 11.50 -1.69
N ILE A 63 8.17 11.62 -2.76
CA ILE A 63 6.78 11.13 -2.79
C ILE A 63 6.77 9.63 -3.14
N GLY A 64 7.59 9.20 -4.10
CA GLY A 64 7.66 7.83 -4.61
C GLY A 64 8.63 6.91 -3.87
N MET A 65 9.48 7.41 -2.98
CA MET A 65 10.53 6.61 -2.30
C MET A 65 9.99 5.48 -1.39
N PHE A 66 8.71 5.52 -1.03
CA PHE A 66 8.05 4.47 -0.24
C PHE A 66 7.26 3.47 -1.09
N GLY A 67 7.18 3.69 -2.40
CA GLY A 67 6.30 2.94 -3.30
C GLY A 67 4.90 3.56 -3.35
N HIS A 68 3.97 2.90 -4.02
CA HIS A 68 2.54 3.17 -3.90
C HIS A 68 1.77 1.87 -4.03
N VAL A 69 0.59 1.78 -3.44
CA VAL A 69 -0.19 0.54 -3.45
C VAL A 69 -1.68 0.81 -3.51
N ALA A 70 -2.38 -0.02 -4.27
CA ALA A 70 -3.82 -0.05 -4.37
C ALA A 70 -4.34 -1.48 -4.27
N ILE A 71 -5.66 -1.62 -4.11
CA ILE A 71 -6.33 -2.93 -4.03
C ILE A 71 -7.46 -2.99 -5.05
N MET A 72 -7.56 -4.11 -5.77
CA MET A 72 -8.59 -4.36 -6.76
C MET A 72 -9.95 -4.55 -6.07
N ILE A 73 -10.96 -3.77 -6.46
CA ILE A 73 -12.36 -3.97 -6.00
C ILE A 73 -13.13 -4.91 -6.96
N ASN A 74 -12.67 -5.02 -8.19
CA ASN A 74 -13.09 -5.97 -9.21
C ASN A 74 -11.93 -6.18 -10.21
N GLU A 75 -12.15 -6.90 -11.30
CA GLU A 75 -11.14 -7.30 -12.29
C GLU A 75 -10.53 -6.11 -13.06
N ARG A 76 -11.11 -4.91 -12.96
CA ARG A 76 -10.71 -3.73 -13.75
C ARG A 76 -10.56 -2.44 -12.95
N THR A 77 -11.22 -2.34 -11.81
CA THR A 77 -11.24 -1.14 -10.97
C THR A 77 -10.46 -1.40 -9.70
N LEU A 78 -9.64 -0.43 -9.32
CA LEU A 78 -8.96 -0.39 -8.04
C LEU A 78 -9.52 0.69 -7.12
N PHE A 79 -9.33 0.45 -5.83
CA PHE A 79 -9.51 1.42 -4.76
C PHE A 79 -8.14 2.00 -4.41
N ASP A 80 -8.02 3.33 -4.43
CA ASP A 80 -6.76 4.03 -4.16
C ASP A 80 -6.88 5.09 -3.05
N TYR A 81 -5.79 5.30 -2.32
CA TYR A 81 -5.54 6.47 -1.46
C TYR A 81 -4.31 7.22 -2.01
N PRO A 82 -4.49 8.29 -2.80
CA PRO A 82 -3.42 8.81 -3.65
C PRO A 82 -2.32 9.55 -2.88
N LYS A 83 -2.69 10.55 -2.06
CA LYS A 83 -1.80 11.47 -1.35
C LYS A 83 -2.58 12.42 -0.43
N PHE A 84 -1.84 13.14 0.41
CA PHE A 84 -2.37 14.15 1.32
C PHE A 84 -3.26 15.20 0.62
N GLY A 85 -4.37 15.56 1.26
CA GLY A 85 -5.36 16.52 0.72
C GLY A 85 -6.42 15.90 -0.19
N TYR A 86 -6.32 14.61 -0.52
CA TYR A 86 -7.29 13.89 -1.33
C TYR A 86 -8.02 12.83 -0.49
N LYS A 87 -9.20 12.43 -0.97
CA LYS A 87 -9.95 11.29 -0.46
C LYS A 87 -9.64 10.05 -1.30
N SER A 88 -10.01 8.88 -0.79
CA SER A 88 -10.00 7.68 -1.61
C SER A 88 -10.97 7.76 -2.79
N TYR A 89 -10.62 7.07 -3.87
CA TYR A 89 -11.41 7.01 -5.10
C TYR A 89 -11.31 5.62 -5.76
N TYR A 90 -12.22 5.39 -6.70
CA TYR A 90 -12.16 4.28 -7.64
C TYR A 90 -11.59 4.77 -8.97
N ILE A 91 -10.74 3.97 -9.59
CA ILE A 91 -10.19 4.25 -10.92
C ILE A 91 -9.98 2.93 -11.68
N ASP A 92 -10.05 3.01 -12.99
CA ASP A 92 -9.65 1.90 -13.87
C ASP A 92 -8.15 1.63 -13.70
N ILE A 93 -7.76 0.36 -13.65
CA ILE A 93 -6.35 -0.03 -13.51
C ILE A 93 -5.49 0.59 -14.61
N ASN A 94 -5.95 0.67 -15.86
CA ASN A 94 -5.15 1.21 -16.95
C ASN A 94 -4.83 2.69 -16.73
N PHE A 95 -5.82 3.50 -16.35
CA PHE A 95 -5.59 4.93 -16.04
C PHE A 95 -4.69 5.13 -14.82
N TRP A 96 -4.79 4.25 -13.83
CA TRP A 96 -3.89 4.30 -12.69
C TRP A 96 -2.45 3.92 -13.05
N LEU A 97 -2.27 3.11 -14.10
CA LEU A 97 -0.98 2.61 -14.55
C LEU A 97 -0.26 3.51 -15.57
N GLU A 98 -0.97 4.43 -16.22
CA GLU A 98 -0.40 5.40 -17.18
C GLU A 98 0.75 6.24 -16.61
N ASP A 99 0.96 6.26 -15.29
CA ASP A 99 2.13 6.87 -14.63
C ASP A 99 3.47 6.17 -14.93
N GLY A 100 3.50 5.07 -15.69
CA GLY A 100 4.73 4.47 -16.24
C GLY A 100 5.67 3.80 -15.23
N ARG A 101 5.19 3.51 -14.03
CA ARG A 101 5.95 2.76 -13.00
C ARG A 101 5.73 1.26 -13.18
N ASP A 102 6.82 0.50 -13.03
CA ASP A 102 6.72 -0.95 -12.98
C ASP A 102 5.88 -1.39 -11.76
N ILE A 103 5.19 -2.51 -11.92
CA ILE A 103 4.29 -3.03 -10.89
C ILE A 103 4.60 -4.46 -10.45
N LEU A 104 4.06 -4.79 -9.29
CA LEU A 104 3.95 -6.13 -8.75
C LEU A 104 2.52 -6.35 -8.28
N VAL A 105 1.95 -7.51 -8.60
CA VAL A 105 0.62 -7.90 -8.13
C VAL A 105 0.77 -9.02 -7.11
N LEU A 106 0.13 -8.86 -5.95
CA LEU A 106 0.12 -9.82 -4.86
C LEU A 106 -1.32 -10.30 -4.59
N ARG A 107 -1.47 -11.59 -4.31
CA ARG A 107 -2.76 -12.22 -3.98
C ARG A 107 -2.67 -12.96 -2.67
N TYR A 108 -3.75 -12.91 -1.89
CA TYR A 108 -3.88 -13.71 -0.67
C TYR A 108 -4.10 -15.18 -1.00
N LYS A 109 -3.21 -16.05 -0.49
CA LYS A 109 -3.16 -17.48 -0.84
C LYS A 109 -4.41 -18.25 -0.44
N ASP A 110 -5.02 -17.88 0.68
CA ASP A 110 -6.17 -18.59 1.26
C ASP A 110 -7.48 -17.84 0.99
N MET A 111 -7.56 -17.11 -0.13
CA MET A 111 -8.76 -16.37 -0.52
C MET A 111 -9.93 -17.33 -0.81
N THR A 112 -10.95 -17.29 0.06
CA THR A 112 -12.23 -17.95 -0.17
C THR A 112 -13.29 -16.95 -0.66
N ASP A 113 -14.39 -17.44 -1.23
CA ASP A 113 -15.49 -16.57 -1.66
C ASP A 113 -16.07 -15.77 -0.48
N GLU A 114 -16.23 -16.41 0.69
CA GLU A 114 -16.70 -15.73 1.91
C GLU A 114 -15.73 -14.63 2.36
N PHE A 115 -14.42 -14.91 2.36
CA PHE A 115 -13.41 -13.91 2.72
C PHE A 115 -13.46 -12.74 1.73
N ARG A 116 -13.53 -13.03 0.42
CA ARG A 116 -13.58 -12.02 -0.64
C ARG A 116 -14.80 -11.11 -0.49
N GLU A 117 -15.98 -11.67 -0.23
CA GLU A 117 -17.21 -10.90 -0.03
C GLU A 117 -17.12 -9.97 1.19
N LYS A 118 -16.60 -10.46 2.32
CA LYS A 118 -16.40 -9.66 3.53
C LYS A 118 -15.32 -8.60 3.33
N LEU A 119 -14.22 -8.94 2.65
CA LEU A 119 -13.17 -8.00 2.28
C LEU A 119 -13.73 -6.84 1.47
N ILE A 120 -14.48 -7.13 0.39
CA ILE A 120 -15.12 -6.11 -0.45
C ILE A 120 -16.10 -5.24 0.37
N LYS A 121 -16.86 -5.84 1.29
CA LYS A 121 -17.75 -5.09 2.18
C LYS A 121 -16.97 -4.12 3.09
N ASN A 122 -15.86 -4.59 3.67
CA ASN A 122 -14.98 -3.76 4.50
C ASN A 122 -14.30 -2.67 3.67
N MET A 123 -13.87 -2.97 2.45
CA MET A 123 -13.32 -1.95 1.54
C MET A 123 -14.31 -0.80 1.31
N LYS A 124 -15.57 -1.13 0.99
CA LYS A 124 -16.64 -0.15 0.76
C LYS A 124 -17.00 0.65 2.01
N LYS A 125 -16.98 0.04 3.20
CA LYS A 125 -17.27 0.69 4.50
C LYS A 125 -16.36 1.89 4.77
N TYR A 126 -15.12 1.83 4.31
CA TYR A 126 -14.12 2.88 4.53
C TYR A 126 -13.85 3.73 3.27
N PHE A 127 -14.68 3.62 2.24
CA PHE A 127 -14.61 4.44 1.03
C PHE A 127 -14.85 5.93 1.32
N GLY A 128 -14.16 6.80 0.58
CA GLY A 128 -14.35 8.26 0.60
C GLY A 128 -13.75 8.94 1.83
N LYS A 129 -13.04 8.21 2.71
CA LYS A 129 -12.29 8.82 3.81
C LYS A 129 -11.06 9.58 3.28
N SER A 130 -10.63 10.57 4.05
CA SER A 130 -9.50 11.42 3.70
C SER A 130 -8.18 10.67 3.85
N TYR A 131 -7.17 11.11 3.10
CA TYR A 131 -5.79 10.68 3.31
C TYR A 131 -5.21 11.27 4.60
N SER A 132 -4.58 10.44 5.43
CA SER A 132 -3.77 10.90 6.57
C SER A 132 -2.71 9.87 6.94
N ILE A 133 -1.61 10.32 7.54
CA ILE A 133 -0.56 9.46 8.10
C ILE A 133 -0.74 9.39 9.60
N SER A 134 -0.84 8.16 10.13
CA SER A 134 -0.99 7.87 11.55
C SER A 134 -0.06 6.72 11.93
N SER A 135 0.63 6.84 13.06
CA SER A 135 1.40 5.74 13.67
C SER A 135 0.50 4.77 14.45
N ASN A 136 -0.75 5.15 14.73
CA ASN A 136 -1.78 4.22 15.15
C ASN A 136 -2.38 3.57 13.90
N ARG A 137 -1.93 2.35 13.57
CA ARG A 137 -2.35 1.60 12.37
C ARG A 137 -3.84 1.24 12.39
N GLU A 138 -4.46 1.12 13.58
CA GLU A 138 -5.90 0.86 13.73
C GLU A 138 -6.77 2.12 13.69
N ASN A 139 -6.19 3.32 13.55
CA ASN A 139 -6.98 4.53 13.35
C ASN A 139 -7.71 4.47 12.01
N THR A 140 -9.04 4.55 12.05
CA THR A 140 -9.88 4.48 10.86
C THR A 140 -10.45 5.82 10.41
N ASP A 141 -10.18 6.93 11.08
CA ASP A 141 -10.72 8.25 10.71
C ASP A 141 -10.21 8.71 9.34
N ALA A 142 -8.99 8.31 9.02
CA ALA A 142 -8.31 8.55 7.76
C ALA A 142 -7.24 7.47 7.55
N PHE A 143 -6.85 7.24 6.30
CA PHE A 143 -5.87 6.20 5.96
C PHE A 143 -4.80 6.74 5.00
N TYR A 144 -3.63 6.12 5.01
CA TYR A 144 -2.72 6.13 3.86
C TYR A 144 -2.81 4.80 3.09
N CYS A 145 -2.22 4.74 1.90
CA CYS A 145 -2.43 3.66 0.93
C CYS A 145 -2.23 2.25 1.50
N SER A 146 -1.06 1.96 2.07
CA SER A 146 -0.75 0.65 2.66
C SER A 146 -1.49 0.38 3.97
N GLN A 147 -1.71 1.39 4.83
CA GLN A 147 -2.50 1.19 6.05
C GLN A 147 -3.90 0.71 5.75
N TYR A 148 -4.56 1.32 4.75
CA TYR A 148 -5.91 0.95 4.36
C TYR A 148 -5.98 -0.53 3.98
N ILE A 149 -5.09 -0.97 3.10
CA ILE A 149 -5.04 -2.35 2.61
C ILE A 149 -4.80 -3.33 3.76
N TRP A 150 -3.79 -3.06 4.59
CA TRP A 150 -3.54 -3.87 5.79
C TRP A 150 -4.78 -3.95 6.69
N TYR A 151 -5.41 -2.80 6.96
CA TYR A 151 -6.54 -2.72 7.87
C TYR A 151 -7.75 -3.50 7.36
N VAL A 152 -8.10 -3.40 6.07
CA VAL A 152 -9.27 -4.11 5.53
C VAL A 152 -9.06 -5.63 5.51
N TYR A 153 -7.83 -6.12 5.33
CA TYR A 153 -7.50 -7.53 5.48
C TYR A 153 -7.54 -7.98 6.95
N TYR A 154 -6.90 -7.21 7.84
CA TYR A 154 -6.87 -7.46 9.28
C TYR A 154 -8.28 -7.53 9.89
N ILE A 155 -9.13 -6.53 9.61
CA ILE A 155 -10.49 -6.50 10.16
C ILE A 155 -11.36 -7.61 9.57
N THR A 156 -11.16 -7.98 8.30
CA THR A 156 -11.91 -9.08 7.66
C THR A 156 -11.58 -10.42 8.32
N ALA A 157 -10.30 -10.73 8.52
CA ALA A 157 -9.89 -11.95 9.23
C ALA A 157 -10.41 -11.97 10.68
N LYS A 158 -10.29 -10.84 11.38
CA LYS A 158 -10.79 -10.68 12.75
C LYS A 158 -12.31 -10.92 12.85
N GLU A 159 -13.09 -10.41 11.90
CA GLU A 159 -14.53 -10.65 11.79
C GLU A 159 -14.88 -12.11 11.46
N MET A 160 -13.95 -12.86 10.86
CA MET A 160 -14.06 -14.29 10.59
C MET A 160 -13.48 -15.17 11.71
N GLY A 161 -12.93 -14.57 12.76
CA GLY A 161 -12.44 -15.29 13.94
C GLY A 161 -11.02 -15.84 13.85
N PHE A 162 -10.18 -15.31 12.95
CA PHE A 162 -8.76 -15.66 12.87
C PHE A 162 -7.85 -14.44 12.75
N GLU A 163 -6.56 -14.64 12.99
CA GLU A 163 -5.55 -13.59 12.88
C GLU A 163 -4.91 -13.61 11.49
N LEU A 164 -4.84 -12.44 10.85
CA LEU A 164 -4.14 -12.22 9.59
C LEU A 164 -3.41 -10.89 9.69
N ASP A 165 -2.08 -10.94 9.62
CA ASP A 165 -1.23 -9.76 9.57
C ASP A 165 -0.40 -9.77 8.28
N LEU A 166 -0.76 -8.90 7.36
CA LEU A 166 -0.04 -8.77 6.09
C LEU A 166 1.25 -7.94 6.22
N ASP A 167 1.45 -7.23 7.34
CA ASP A 167 2.66 -6.47 7.62
C ASP A 167 3.77 -7.43 8.07
N SER A 168 4.81 -7.59 7.24
CA SER A 168 5.90 -8.53 7.53
C SER A 168 6.92 -8.03 8.55
N ASN A 169 6.91 -6.74 8.90
CA ASN A 169 7.91 -6.17 9.81
C ASN A 169 7.35 -5.73 11.18
N GLY A 170 6.03 -5.59 11.29
CA GLY A 170 5.32 -5.30 12.55
C GLY A 170 5.57 -3.89 13.12
N GLY A 171 6.23 -2.99 12.39
CA GLY A 171 6.60 -1.64 12.81
C GLY A 171 5.42 -0.67 12.89
N ASN A 172 5.61 0.53 13.42
CA ASN A 172 4.50 1.49 13.65
C ASN A 172 3.80 1.99 12.37
N PHE A 173 4.36 1.72 11.20
CA PHE A 173 3.80 2.05 9.90
C PHE A 173 3.84 0.81 9.01
N VAL A 174 2.82 0.64 8.19
CA VAL A 174 2.79 -0.42 7.17
C VAL A 174 3.27 0.19 5.87
N PHE A 175 4.32 -0.31 5.24
CA PHE A 175 4.77 0.19 3.94
C PHE A 175 4.31 -0.74 2.80
N PRO A 176 4.15 -0.23 1.56
CA PRO A 176 3.81 -1.06 0.40
C PRO A 176 4.70 -2.29 0.24
N TYR A 177 6.00 -2.16 0.55
CA TYR A 177 6.97 -3.25 0.39
C TYR A 177 6.89 -4.31 1.49
N ASP A 178 6.24 -4.02 2.62
CA ASP A 178 6.05 -5.00 3.69
C ASP A 178 5.13 -6.13 3.22
N PHE A 179 4.21 -5.86 2.30
CA PHE A 179 3.36 -6.86 1.68
C PHE A 179 4.15 -7.87 0.84
N ILE A 180 5.21 -7.44 0.15
CA ILE A 180 6.00 -8.31 -0.74
C ILE A 180 6.63 -9.46 0.06
N ASN A 181 7.00 -9.19 1.31
CA ASN A 181 7.63 -10.17 2.19
C ASN A 181 6.63 -10.98 3.02
N SER A 182 5.34 -10.63 2.99
CA SER A 182 4.29 -11.35 3.70
C SER A 182 4.27 -12.85 3.35
N PRO A 183 4.15 -13.77 4.31
CA PRO A 183 4.03 -15.20 4.04
C PRO A 183 2.66 -15.58 3.48
N TYR A 184 1.65 -14.73 3.67
CA TYR A 184 0.26 -14.93 3.27
C TYR A 184 -0.03 -14.53 1.82
N LEU A 185 0.89 -13.78 1.22
CA LEU A 185 0.75 -13.28 -0.14
C LEU A 185 1.62 -14.08 -1.11
N GLU A 186 1.09 -14.32 -2.29
CA GLU A 186 1.80 -14.85 -3.44
C GLU A 186 1.85 -13.83 -4.57
N ILE A 187 2.83 -14.00 -5.46
CA ILE A 187 2.99 -13.12 -6.63
C ILE A 187 2.11 -13.64 -7.75
N VAL A 188 1.28 -12.76 -8.30
CA VAL A 188 0.45 -13.07 -9.48
C VAL A 188 1.24 -12.77 -10.74
N ASN A 189 1.31 -13.76 -11.63
CA ASN A 189 1.82 -13.55 -12.98
C ASN A 189 0.75 -12.88 -13.83
N ILE A 190 0.93 -11.58 -14.07
CA ILE A 190 0.16 -10.85 -15.06
C ILE A 190 0.74 -11.08 -16.46
N GLU A 191 -0.12 -11.40 -17.42
CA GLU A 191 0.28 -11.57 -18.81
C GLU A 191 0.27 -10.21 -19.53
N LYS A 192 1.21 -10.03 -20.45
CA LYS A 192 1.20 -8.95 -21.42
C LYS A 192 0.74 -9.52 -22.76
N TYR A 193 -0.33 -8.98 -23.31
CA TYR A 193 -0.70 -9.17 -24.72
C TYR A 193 -0.19 -7.99 -25.54
#